data_AF-A0A937CJ19-F1
#
_entry.id   AF-A0A937CJ19-F1
#
_cell.length_a   1.000
_cell.length_b   1.000
_cell.length_c   1.000
_cell.angle_alpha   90.00
_cell.angle_beta   90.00
_cell.angle_gamma   90.00
#
_symmetry.space_group_name_H-M   'P 1'
#
loop_
_entity.id
_entity.type
_entity.pdbx_description
1 polymer ?
#
loop_
_entity_poly.entity_id
_entity_poly.type
_entity_poly.pdbx_seq_one_letter_code
_entity_poly.pdbx_strand_id
1 'polypeptide(L)'
;MATIVLAAAAKSGASALGAGSFLSGIAGGIGGFIGGFVDRSIFGNHARIHQEGSRLTDLMVQASTYGKAIPLVYGNARIAGNIIWSLPIQEHVTTTTQSSGGGKGSGGGSQTSTNNYSYTASLAISICEGPITEVIRIWADSKQLNLIKGNYTLYLGDETQLPDTFISSFYSGGQTPAYRGMAYIVIKDFPLEEFGNRIPNFTFEVRRTIKKSYDLEDKITDITLIPGAGELVYDTVIQEKALGKRDASGNFVQSGKAIKLNLNNLNNKADVLVALDNLKATLPNVEWVSVVVNWFADSLDPAICVIKPAVEFGSQNTKVTPDDWAVAAFTRETAHHVLVFPDGSTTYGGTPTDKSIIRLCQELKTRGYKVLLYPMLQVDTITPQAKPWRGKITPTDVAAANGFFTRTNGYNAFITHYANLTVDGVLLKNIIDAFIIGSELVGLTQYMNPTGVFPVVTQLKSLAATVKNTVGSNVKIMYGANWSEYHSVNGWYNLDPLWSDPNIDTVAIDCYFPLTPDLPQSLIDYEKVYDGWSKDEGWDYYYLDAAQRTGKTNYGSPTYAWKNIRHWWNSTHTNPNATATAWFQKETCLVF
;
A
#
# COMPACT_ATOMS: atom_id res chain seq x y z
N MET A 1 -35.15 -15.79 8.85
CA MET A 1 -34.67 -16.19 10.19
C MET A 1 -33.61 -17.28 10.03
N ALA A 2 -32.35 -16.87 9.94
CA ALA A 2 -31.13 -17.66 10.14
C ALA A 2 -29.96 -16.71 9.84
N THR A 3 -29.78 -15.70 10.70
CA THR A 3 -28.70 -14.71 10.62
C THR A 3 -28.12 -14.45 12.01
N ILE A 4 -28.23 -15.43 12.92
CA ILE A 4 -27.92 -15.30 14.35
C ILE A 4 -26.82 -16.26 14.83
N VAL A 5 -26.20 -17.07 13.97
CA VAL A 5 -25.17 -18.05 14.43
C VAL A 5 -23.71 -17.63 14.16
N LEU A 6 -23.45 -16.51 13.47
CA LEU A 6 -22.08 -16.02 13.24
C LEU A 6 -21.65 -14.87 14.18
N ALA A 7 -22.25 -14.78 15.38
CA ALA A 7 -21.86 -13.82 16.43
C ALA A 7 -21.28 -14.52 17.68
N ALA A 8 -21.07 -15.84 17.65
CA ALA A 8 -20.68 -16.62 18.84
C ALA A 8 -19.30 -17.30 18.76
N ALA A 9 -18.49 -17.10 17.71
CA ALA A 9 -17.15 -17.73 17.58
C ALA A 9 -15.96 -16.76 17.64
N ALA A 10 -16.16 -15.50 18.04
CA ALA A 10 -15.08 -14.52 18.23
C ALA A 10 -14.76 -14.26 19.71
N LYS A 11 -14.81 -15.29 20.55
CA LYS A 11 -14.35 -15.25 21.95
C LYS A 11 -13.35 -16.36 22.22
N SER A 12 -12.12 -16.17 21.77
CA SER A 12 -10.91 -16.61 22.47
C SER A 12 -9.66 -16.15 21.71
N GLY A 13 -8.87 -15.27 22.33
CA GLY A 13 -7.44 -15.12 22.04
C GLY A 13 -7.02 -14.09 20.99
N ALA A 14 -7.26 -12.79 21.22
CA ALA A 14 -6.52 -11.71 20.56
C ALA A 14 -6.51 -10.45 21.45
N SER A 15 -5.79 -10.52 22.57
CA SER A 15 -5.46 -9.37 23.42
C SER A 15 -3.98 -9.03 23.26
N ALA A 16 -3.64 -8.36 22.17
CA ALA A 16 -2.46 -7.50 22.00
C ALA A 16 -2.46 -7.00 20.56
N LEU A 17 -2.17 -5.71 20.39
CA LEU A 17 -2.09 -4.95 19.12
C LEU A 17 -3.46 -4.46 18.60
N GLY A 18 -3.74 -3.20 18.96
CA GLY A 18 -4.87 -2.41 18.50
C GLY A 18 -4.81 -2.07 17.01
N ALA A 19 -5.17 -3.06 16.20
CA ALA A 19 -5.58 -2.88 14.81
C ALA A 19 -7.07 -3.26 14.73
N GLY A 20 -7.93 -2.38 15.24
CA GLY A 20 -9.36 -2.67 15.39
C GLY A 20 -10.20 -1.40 15.44
N SER A 21 -10.09 -0.56 14.42
CA SER A 21 -11.01 0.58 14.19
C SER A 21 -11.02 1.01 12.72
N PHE A 22 -11.16 0.04 11.82
CA PHE A 22 -11.71 0.30 10.49
C PHE A 22 -12.73 -0.80 10.24
N LEU A 23 -13.92 -0.42 9.76
CA LEU A 23 -15.10 -1.25 9.44
C LEU A 23 -16.20 -1.33 10.52
N SER A 24 -16.93 -0.22 10.75
CA SER A 24 -18.40 -0.24 10.79
C SER A 24 -18.97 1.20 10.80
N GLY A 25 -20.08 1.43 10.09
CA GLY A 25 -20.98 2.55 10.40
C GLY A 25 -21.32 3.50 9.25
N ILE A 26 -22.18 3.06 8.33
CA ILE A 26 -23.21 3.93 7.76
C ILE A 26 -24.37 3.93 8.76
N ALA A 27 -24.65 5.06 9.39
CA ALA A 27 -25.97 5.55 9.84
C ALA A 27 -25.78 6.59 10.96
N GLY A 28 -26.43 7.74 10.81
CA GLY A 28 -26.29 8.88 11.72
C GLY A 28 -26.90 8.67 13.12
N GLY A 29 -26.51 9.57 14.02
CA GLY A 29 -27.14 9.78 15.32
C GLY A 29 -26.47 9.02 16.47
N ILE A 30 -25.67 9.73 17.26
CA ILE A 30 -25.60 9.78 18.74
C ILE A 30 -24.34 10.63 19.07
N GLY A 31 -24.42 11.94 18.83
CA GLY A 31 -23.38 12.91 19.17
C GLY A 31 -23.76 13.84 20.33
N GLY A 32 -24.85 13.54 21.04
CA GLY A 32 -25.50 14.51 21.92
C GLY A 32 -25.26 14.40 23.43
N PHE A 33 -24.54 13.38 23.93
CA PHE A 33 -24.49 13.14 25.39
C PHE A 33 -23.14 12.79 26.03
N ILE A 34 -22.00 12.91 25.31
CA ILE A 34 -20.67 12.66 25.89
C ILE A 34 -19.72 13.88 25.76
N GLY A 35 -20.23 15.06 25.39
CA GLY A 35 -19.40 16.28 25.26
C GLY A 35 -19.04 16.94 26.60
N GLY A 36 -19.99 17.00 27.55
CA GLY A 36 -19.83 17.81 28.77
C GLY A 36 -18.95 17.20 29.87
N PHE A 37 -18.64 15.90 29.80
CA PHE A 37 -17.86 15.20 30.83
C PHE A 37 -16.36 15.07 30.50
N VAL A 38 -16.00 15.13 29.22
CA VAL A 38 -14.60 14.99 28.76
C VAL A 38 -13.87 16.33 28.80
N ASP A 39 -14.53 17.44 28.50
CA ASP A 39 -13.92 18.78 28.56
C ASP A 39 -13.50 19.17 29.99
N ARG A 40 -14.21 18.68 31.01
CA ARG A 40 -13.95 18.99 32.42
C ARG A 40 -12.73 18.25 33.00
N SER A 41 -12.26 17.19 32.34
CA SER A 41 -11.04 16.46 32.74
C SER A 41 -9.80 16.92 31.99
N ILE A 42 -9.94 17.66 30.88
CA ILE A 42 -8.82 18.12 30.04
C ILE A 42 -8.40 19.57 30.37
N PHE A 43 -9.34 20.48 30.71
CA PHE A 43 -9.02 21.87 30.99
C PHE A 43 -9.52 22.30 32.38
N GLY A 44 -8.61 22.34 33.35
CA GLY A 44 -8.90 22.68 34.76
C GLY A 44 -9.58 24.05 34.96
N ASN A 45 -10.04 24.28 36.20
CA ASN A 45 -10.97 25.32 36.70
C ASN A 45 -10.62 26.82 36.48
N HIS A 46 -9.77 27.20 35.54
CA HIS A 46 -9.40 28.60 35.31
C HIS A 46 -9.51 29.02 33.84
N ALA A 47 -10.69 28.91 33.25
CA ALA A 47 -11.06 29.73 32.10
C ALA A 47 -12.57 29.98 32.11
N ARG A 48 -12.99 31.25 32.21
CA ARG A 48 -14.35 31.64 31.86
C ARG A 48 -14.47 31.56 30.34
N ILE A 49 -14.95 30.43 29.84
CA ILE A 49 -15.25 30.26 28.41
C ILE A 49 -16.74 30.53 28.22
N HIS A 50 -17.08 31.56 27.44
CA HIS A 50 -18.40 31.66 26.83
C HIS A 50 -18.46 30.56 25.77
N GLN A 51 -19.20 29.49 26.06
CA GLN A 51 -19.36 28.34 25.17
C GLN A 51 -20.79 28.33 24.66
N GLU A 52 -21.00 28.74 23.40
CA GLU A 52 -22.18 28.31 22.66
C GLU A 52 -21.95 26.86 22.26
N GLY A 53 -22.86 25.96 22.66
CA GLY A 53 -22.74 24.52 22.39
C GLY A 53 -22.72 24.20 20.89
N SER A 54 -22.12 23.07 20.53
CA SER A 54 -22.11 22.56 19.15
C SER A 54 -23.54 22.39 18.65
N ARG A 55 -23.97 23.26 17.73
CA ARG A 55 -25.20 23.04 16.99
C ARG A 55 -24.99 21.81 16.10
N LEU A 56 -26.01 20.96 15.96
CA LEU A 56 -26.11 20.05 14.82
C LEU A 56 -25.72 20.90 13.60
N THR A 57 -24.62 20.57 12.93
CA THR A 57 -24.27 21.24 11.67
C THR A 57 -25.52 21.21 10.82
N ASP A 58 -26.06 22.41 10.58
CA ASP A 58 -27.14 22.65 9.63
C ASP A 58 -26.89 21.76 8.42
N LEU A 59 -27.94 21.16 7.88
CA LEU A 59 -27.90 20.57 6.54
C LEU A 59 -27.02 21.48 5.68
N MET A 60 -25.88 20.97 5.22
CA MET A 60 -24.94 21.76 4.43
C MET A 60 -25.62 22.06 3.09
N VAL A 61 -26.42 23.12 3.04
CA VAL A 61 -27.16 23.54 1.86
C VAL A 61 -26.23 24.42 1.04
N GLN A 62 -26.07 24.07 -0.23
CA GLN A 62 -25.43 24.96 -1.18
C GLN A 62 -26.30 26.22 -1.31
N ALA A 63 -25.65 27.38 -1.25
CA ALA A 63 -26.30 28.67 -1.43
C ALA A 63 -25.76 29.38 -2.69
N SER A 64 -26.41 30.47 -3.05
CA SER A 64 -25.92 31.47 -4.00
C SER A 64 -26.13 32.83 -3.34
N THR A 65 -25.35 33.10 -2.29
CA THR A 65 -25.52 34.31 -1.47
C THR A 65 -24.21 35.03 -1.23
N TYR A 66 -24.27 36.36 -1.27
CA TYR A 66 -23.18 37.22 -0.83
C TYR A 66 -23.09 37.23 0.71
N GLY A 67 -21.87 37.34 1.25
CA GLY A 67 -21.63 37.42 2.70
C GLY A 67 -21.50 36.06 3.42
N LYS A 68 -21.56 34.93 2.69
CA LYS A 68 -21.21 33.63 3.25
C LYS A 68 -19.70 33.56 3.53
N ALA A 69 -19.31 33.03 4.69
CA ALA A 69 -17.90 32.83 5.02
C ALA A 69 -17.24 31.84 4.04
N ILE A 70 -16.00 32.13 3.65
CA ILE A 70 -15.18 31.20 2.87
C ILE A 70 -14.65 30.13 3.84
N PRO A 71 -14.96 28.84 3.64
CA PRO A 71 -14.46 27.79 4.53
C PRO A 71 -12.93 27.66 4.46
N LEU A 72 -12.28 27.45 5.61
CA LEU A 72 -10.91 26.92 5.67
C LEU A 72 -10.98 25.42 5.95
N VAL A 73 -10.28 24.61 5.14
CA VAL A 73 -10.27 23.15 5.27
C VAL A 73 -8.88 22.69 5.66
N TYR A 74 -8.80 21.73 6.58
CA TYR A 74 -7.55 21.07 6.98
C TYR A 74 -7.76 19.55 6.91
N GLY A 75 -6.92 18.83 6.18
CA GLY A 75 -7.11 17.40 5.93
C GLY A 75 -8.23 17.12 4.93
N ASN A 76 -9.02 16.05 5.17
CA ASN A 76 -10.15 15.67 4.33
C ASN A 76 -11.46 16.18 4.93
N ALA A 77 -12.22 16.99 4.18
CA ALA A 77 -13.52 17.46 4.62
C ALA A 77 -14.53 17.48 3.47
N ARG A 78 -15.80 17.16 3.77
CA ARG A 78 -16.91 17.37 2.85
C ARG A 78 -17.57 18.70 3.15
N ILE A 79 -17.69 19.55 2.13
CA ILE A 79 -18.22 20.91 2.25
C ILE A 79 -19.20 21.21 1.11
N ALA A 80 -20.25 21.97 1.41
CA ALA A 80 -21.16 22.48 0.40
C ALA A 80 -20.55 23.70 -0.30
N GLY A 81 -20.61 23.69 -1.63
CA GLY A 81 -20.14 24.82 -2.42
C GLY A 81 -21.02 26.06 -2.29
N ASN A 82 -20.60 27.13 -2.92
CA ASN A 82 -21.39 28.35 -3.11
C ASN A 82 -21.26 28.82 -4.56
N ILE A 83 -22.39 29.00 -5.26
CA ILE A 83 -22.38 29.44 -6.66
C ILE A 83 -21.87 30.87 -6.72
N ILE A 84 -20.85 31.10 -7.56
CA ILE A 84 -20.21 32.42 -7.75
C ILE A 84 -20.40 32.97 -9.17
N TRP A 85 -20.79 32.12 -10.12
CA TRP A 85 -21.13 32.50 -11.49
C TRP A 85 -22.08 31.46 -12.10
N SER A 86 -22.98 31.88 -12.98
CA SER A 86 -23.87 30.99 -13.72
C SER A 86 -24.37 31.63 -15.00
N LEU A 87 -24.55 30.84 -16.05
CA LEU A 87 -25.40 31.23 -17.19
C LEU A 87 -26.88 30.93 -16.87
N PRO A 88 -27.82 31.54 -17.63
CA PRO A 88 -29.21 31.08 -17.63
C PRO A 88 -29.28 29.58 -17.97
N ILE A 89 -30.25 28.87 -17.39
CA ILE A 89 -30.53 27.48 -17.74
C ILE A 89 -30.85 27.42 -19.24
N GLN A 90 -30.21 26.50 -19.96
CA GLN A 90 -30.42 26.31 -21.38
C GLN A 90 -31.44 25.20 -21.60
N GLU A 91 -32.44 25.48 -22.43
CA GLU A 91 -33.43 24.50 -22.89
C GLU A 91 -33.00 23.94 -24.25
N HIS A 92 -33.07 22.63 -24.39
CA HIS A 92 -32.80 21.91 -25.63
C HIS A 92 -34.10 21.21 -26.07
N VAL A 93 -34.51 21.44 -27.31
CA VAL A 93 -35.73 20.85 -27.88
C VAL A 93 -35.34 19.79 -28.90
N THR A 94 -35.78 18.55 -28.66
CA THR A 94 -35.63 17.43 -29.61
C THR A 94 -37.00 17.02 -30.14
N THR A 95 -37.29 17.33 -31.39
CA THR A 95 -38.52 16.91 -32.07
C THR A 95 -38.35 15.52 -32.66
N THR A 96 -39.14 14.55 -32.21
CA THR A 96 -39.22 13.21 -32.80
C THR A 96 -40.52 13.09 -33.59
N THR A 97 -40.41 12.91 -34.90
CA THR A 97 -41.57 12.67 -35.78
C THR A 97 -41.72 11.18 -36.04
N GLN A 98 -42.85 10.60 -35.63
CA GLN A 98 -43.22 9.24 -35.99
C GLN A 98 -44.32 9.25 -37.05
N SER A 99 -44.07 8.55 -38.16
CA SER A 99 -45.07 8.28 -39.20
C SER A 99 -45.63 6.88 -39.01
N SER A 100 -46.90 6.75 -38.66
CA SER A 100 -47.59 5.45 -38.70
C SER A 100 -48.10 5.20 -40.12
N GLY A 101 -47.43 4.31 -40.86
CA GLY A 101 -47.90 3.82 -42.15
C GLY A 101 -48.96 2.74 -41.97
N GLY A 102 -50.23 3.07 -42.20
CA GLY A 102 -51.33 2.10 -42.27
C GLY A 102 -51.38 1.42 -43.64
N GLY A 103 -51.47 0.09 -43.65
CA GLY A 103 -51.74 -0.68 -44.86
C GLY A 103 -53.09 -0.33 -45.49
N LYS A 104 -53.09 -0.17 -46.82
CA LYS A 104 -54.22 -0.12 -47.78
C LYS A 104 -55.58 0.34 -47.23
N GLY A 105 -55.78 1.65 -47.20
CA GLY A 105 -57.11 2.28 -47.13
C GLY A 105 -56.96 3.79 -47.29
N SER A 106 -57.70 4.40 -48.21
CA SER A 106 -57.66 5.83 -48.51
C SER A 106 -58.13 6.67 -47.30
N GLY A 107 -57.18 7.11 -46.47
CA GLY A 107 -57.37 8.02 -45.35
C GLY A 107 -56.01 8.51 -44.86
N GLY A 108 -55.83 9.82 -44.76
CA GLY A 108 -54.53 10.48 -44.56
C GLY A 108 -53.70 9.92 -43.41
N GLY A 109 -52.40 9.72 -43.66
CA GLY A 109 -51.44 9.32 -42.63
C GLY A 109 -51.33 10.40 -41.55
N SER A 110 -51.48 10.01 -40.30
CA SER A 110 -51.25 10.90 -39.16
C SER A 110 -49.75 10.98 -38.88
N GLN A 111 -49.19 12.19 -38.93
CA GLN A 111 -47.83 12.48 -38.46
C GLN A 111 -47.93 12.96 -37.02
N THR A 112 -47.37 12.20 -36.07
CA THR A 112 -47.27 12.63 -34.68
C THR A 112 -45.86 13.18 -34.46
N SER A 113 -45.75 14.48 -34.16
CA SER A 113 -44.49 15.12 -33.76
C SER A 113 -44.51 15.31 -32.24
N THR A 114 -43.53 14.73 -31.55
CA THR A 114 -43.36 14.87 -30.10
C THR A 114 -42.12 15.72 -29.83
N ASN A 115 -42.29 16.86 -29.17
CA ASN A 115 -41.16 17.67 -28.69
C ASN A 115 -40.74 17.19 -27.30
N ASN A 116 -39.49 16.74 -27.18
CA ASN A 116 -38.86 16.43 -25.90
C ASN A 116 -37.99 17.62 -25.48
N TYR A 117 -38.12 18.04 -24.22
CA TYR A 117 -37.34 19.14 -23.65
C TYR A 117 -36.31 18.58 -22.68
N SER A 118 -35.06 19.02 -22.79
CA SER A 118 -34.02 18.76 -21.79
C SER A 118 -33.33 20.06 -21.40
N TYR A 119 -32.74 20.09 -20.20
CA TYR A 119 -32.19 21.32 -19.63
C TYR A 119 -30.76 21.11 -19.16
N THR A 120 -29.90 22.11 -19.39
CA THR A 120 -28.53 22.13 -18.91
C THR A 120 -28.21 23.42 -18.15
N ALA A 121 -27.25 23.35 -17.22
CA ALA A 121 -26.73 24.51 -16.49
C ALA A 121 -25.20 24.59 -16.58
N SER A 122 -24.70 25.81 -16.78
CA SER A 122 -23.26 26.12 -16.72
C SER A 122 -22.99 27.03 -15.53
N LEU A 123 -22.13 26.60 -14.62
CA LEU A 123 -21.97 27.14 -13.26
C LEU A 123 -20.48 27.24 -12.88
N ALA A 124 -20.13 28.22 -12.04
CA ALA A 124 -18.91 28.20 -11.25
C ALA A 124 -19.27 28.15 -9.76
N ILE A 125 -18.64 27.23 -9.04
CA ILE A 125 -18.96 26.93 -7.66
C ILE A 125 -17.68 27.06 -6.84
N SER A 126 -17.64 28.05 -5.95
CA SER A 126 -16.60 28.18 -4.92
C SER A 126 -16.71 27.05 -3.91
N ILE A 127 -15.56 26.58 -3.45
CA ILE A 127 -15.44 25.43 -2.55
C ILE A 127 -14.93 25.92 -1.19
N CYS A 128 -13.67 26.35 -1.12
CA CYS A 128 -13.01 26.80 0.10
C CYS A 128 -11.80 27.70 -0.20
N GLU A 129 -11.16 28.23 0.83
CA GLU A 129 -9.87 28.89 0.73
C GLU A 129 -8.78 27.89 0.30
N GLY A 130 -8.02 28.25 -0.72
CA GLY A 130 -6.91 27.47 -1.26
C GLY A 130 -5.56 27.82 -0.62
N PRO A 131 -4.46 27.22 -1.11
CA PRO A 131 -4.45 26.13 -2.09
C PRO A 131 -4.90 24.80 -1.47
N ILE A 132 -5.75 24.06 -2.19
CA ILE A 132 -6.13 22.67 -1.86
C ILE A 132 -5.26 21.67 -2.63
N THR A 133 -5.15 20.44 -2.12
CA THR A 133 -4.42 19.36 -2.80
C THR A 133 -5.25 18.77 -3.94
N GLU A 134 -6.51 18.41 -3.65
CA GLU A 134 -7.42 17.83 -4.64
C GLU A 134 -8.89 17.92 -4.19
N VAL A 135 -9.80 17.73 -5.14
CA VAL A 135 -11.20 17.38 -4.89
C VAL A 135 -11.36 15.88 -5.14
N ILE A 136 -11.59 15.11 -4.08
CA ILE A 136 -11.64 13.65 -4.10
C ILE A 136 -12.94 13.17 -4.75
N ARG A 137 -14.08 13.73 -4.31
CA ARG A 137 -15.42 13.35 -4.77
C ARG A 137 -16.35 14.55 -4.82
N ILE A 138 -17.31 14.49 -5.74
CA ILE A 138 -18.37 15.49 -5.90
C ILE A 138 -19.71 14.77 -5.89
N TRP A 139 -20.68 15.32 -5.18
CA TRP A 139 -22.07 14.87 -5.23
C TRP A 139 -22.96 16.01 -5.68
N ALA A 140 -23.91 15.69 -6.56
CA ALA A 140 -25.08 16.51 -6.85
C ALA A 140 -26.26 15.91 -6.07
N ASP A 141 -26.77 16.65 -5.10
CA ASP A 141 -27.63 16.16 -4.01
C ASP A 141 -27.01 14.90 -3.37
N SER A 142 -27.70 13.76 -3.46
CA SER A 142 -27.24 12.47 -2.94
C SER A 142 -26.44 11.66 -3.98
N LYS A 143 -26.40 12.08 -5.25
CA LYS A 143 -25.80 11.32 -6.34
C LYS A 143 -24.34 11.72 -6.53
N GLN A 144 -23.43 10.76 -6.36
CA GLN A 144 -22.02 10.97 -6.63
C GLN A 144 -21.79 11.10 -8.15
N LEU A 145 -21.03 12.11 -8.55
CA LEU A 145 -20.71 12.37 -9.95
C LEU A 145 -19.48 11.57 -10.40
N ASN A 146 -19.46 11.20 -11.67
CA ASN A 146 -18.26 10.68 -12.33
C ASN A 146 -17.53 11.86 -13.00
N LEU A 147 -16.36 12.21 -12.49
CA LEU A 147 -15.56 13.35 -12.95
C LEU A 147 -15.04 13.21 -14.38
N ILE A 148 -15.04 12.01 -14.95
CA ILE A 148 -14.57 11.73 -16.32
C ILE A 148 -15.69 11.98 -17.35
N LYS A 149 -16.95 11.85 -16.96
CA LYS A 149 -18.11 11.92 -17.87
C LYS A 149 -18.72 13.32 -18.04
N GLY A 150 -18.11 14.36 -17.45
CA GLY A 150 -18.62 15.72 -17.51
C GLY A 150 -17.56 16.73 -17.91
N ASN A 151 -17.98 17.97 -18.16
CA ASN A 151 -17.10 19.06 -18.53
C ASN A 151 -16.82 19.93 -17.30
N TYR A 152 -15.75 19.56 -16.60
CA TYR A 152 -15.33 20.18 -15.35
C TYR A 152 -13.96 20.83 -15.50
N THR A 153 -13.78 22.02 -14.95
CA THR A 153 -12.47 22.67 -14.82
C THR A 153 -12.26 23.04 -13.36
N LEU A 154 -11.33 22.35 -12.70
CA LEU A 154 -11.01 22.54 -11.29
C LEU A 154 -9.83 23.52 -11.14
N TYR A 155 -10.00 24.49 -10.26
CA TYR A 155 -8.99 25.43 -9.83
C TYR A 155 -8.67 25.17 -8.36
N LEU A 156 -7.39 24.95 -8.04
CA LEU A 156 -6.95 24.55 -6.69
C LEU A 156 -6.85 25.72 -5.71
N GLY A 157 -7.01 26.97 -6.18
CA GLY A 157 -7.02 28.15 -5.34
C GLY A 157 -5.64 28.65 -4.96
N ASP A 158 -4.64 28.46 -5.82
CA ASP A 158 -3.35 29.13 -5.65
C ASP A 158 -3.43 30.63 -6.02
N GLU A 159 -2.46 31.42 -5.56
CA GLU A 159 -2.39 32.86 -5.82
C GLU A 159 -1.97 33.21 -7.25
N THR A 160 -1.48 32.24 -8.02
CA THR A 160 -0.98 32.43 -9.39
C THR A 160 -2.02 32.07 -10.46
N GLN A 161 -3.14 31.46 -10.07
CA GLN A 161 -4.14 30.98 -11.01
C GLN A 161 -4.72 32.11 -11.87
N LEU A 162 -5.08 31.76 -13.10
CA LEU A 162 -5.60 32.67 -14.11
C LEU A 162 -7.14 32.56 -14.20
N PRO A 163 -7.82 33.59 -14.75
CA PRO A 163 -9.26 33.52 -15.03
C PRO A 163 -9.65 32.30 -15.87
N ASP A 164 -10.82 31.73 -15.59
CA ASP A 164 -11.34 30.62 -16.38
C ASP A 164 -11.65 31.05 -17.81
N THR A 165 -11.18 30.26 -18.79
CA THR A 165 -11.26 30.61 -20.21
C THR A 165 -12.69 30.56 -20.76
N PHE A 166 -13.54 29.70 -20.22
CA PHE A 166 -14.94 29.60 -20.63
C PHE A 166 -15.75 30.75 -20.07
N ILE A 167 -15.62 31.06 -18.77
CA ILE A 167 -16.22 32.25 -18.16
C ILE A 167 -15.71 33.49 -18.91
N SER A 168 -14.41 33.57 -19.20
CA SER A 168 -13.80 34.70 -19.92
C SER A 168 -14.37 34.91 -21.32
N SER A 169 -14.86 33.87 -21.99
CA SER A 169 -15.45 34.03 -23.33
C SER A 169 -16.74 34.85 -23.36
N PHE A 170 -17.39 35.08 -22.21
CA PHE A 170 -18.61 35.87 -22.09
C PHE A 170 -18.37 37.35 -21.74
N TYR A 171 -17.12 37.75 -21.49
CA TYR A 171 -16.78 39.10 -21.07
C TYR A 171 -15.64 39.70 -21.90
N SER A 172 -15.51 41.02 -21.88
CA SER A 172 -14.36 41.67 -22.52
C SER A 172 -13.07 41.46 -21.70
N GLY A 173 -11.92 41.61 -22.36
CA GLY A 173 -10.61 41.31 -21.75
C GLY A 173 -10.41 42.01 -20.41
N GLY A 174 -10.03 41.23 -19.38
CA GLY A 174 -9.73 41.73 -18.04
C GLY A 174 -10.94 41.87 -17.09
N GLN A 175 -12.15 41.52 -17.54
CA GLN A 175 -13.36 41.61 -16.69
C GLN A 175 -13.67 40.32 -15.91
N THR A 176 -13.02 39.21 -16.23
CA THR A 176 -13.24 37.93 -15.54
C THR A 176 -12.32 37.80 -14.35
N PRO A 177 -12.86 37.60 -13.14
CA PRO A 177 -12.04 37.38 -11.94
C PRO A 177 -11.29 36.06 -12.03
N ALA A 178 -10.06 36.04 -11.53
CA ALA A 178 -9.24 34.85 -11.41
C ALA A 178 -9.52 34.03 -10.13
N TYR A 179 -10.31 34.58 -9.20
CA TYR A 179 -10.62 33.97 -7.89
C TYR A 179 -9.39 33.44 -7.15
N ARG A 180 -8.24 34.13 -7.25
CA ARG A 180 -6.96 33.75 -6.61
C ARG A 180 -7.15 33.54 -5.11
N GLY A 181 -6.46 32.52 -4.57
CA GLY A 181 -6.60 32.12 -3.18
C GLY A 181 -7.89 31.34 -2.86
N MET A 182 -8.77 31.10 -3.83
CA MET A 182 -10.02 30.34 -3.64
C MET A 182 -10.08 29.15 -4.59
N ALA A 183 -10.28 27.96 -4.01
CA ALA A 183 -10.53 26.75 -4.77
C ALA A 183 -11.97 26.79 -5.30
N TYR A 184 -12.14 26.57 -6.60
CA TYR A 184 -13.46 26.58 -7.24
C TYR A 184 -13.47 25.63 -8.45
N ILE A 185 -14.67 25.25 -8.87
CA ILE A 185 -14.88 24.41 -10.05
C ILE A 185 -15.83 25.10 -11.02
N VAL A 186 -15.52 25.02 -12.31
CA VAL A 186 -16.41 25.40 -13.41
C VAL A 186 -17.02 24.13 -13.99
N ILE A 187 -18.34 24.08 -14.05
CA ILE A 187 -19.13 22.99 -14.61
C ILE A 187 -19.83 23.52 -15.86
N LYS A 188 -19.66 22.87 -17.01
CA LYS A 188 -20.28 23.27 -18.29
C LYS A 188 -21.34 22.26 -18.69
N ASP A 189 -22.50 22.78 -19.10
CA ASP A 189 -23.64 22.04 -19.65
C ASP A 189 -24.06 20.83 -18.81
N PHE A 190 -24.13 21.02 -17.49
CA PHE A 190 -24.55 19.98 -16.55
C PHE A 190 -26.01 19.60 -16.80
N PRO A 191 -26.33 18.32 -17.09
CA PRO A 191 -27.70 17.89 -17.38
C PRO A 191 -28.55 17.91 -16.10
N LEU A 192 -29.74 18.52 -16.18
CA LEU A 192 -30.64 18.69 -15.03
C LEU A 192 -31.76 17.64 -14.96
N GLU A 193 -31.91 16.81 -15.98
CA GLU A 193 -33.02 15.85 -16.11
C GLU A 193 -33.14 14.92 -14.90
N GLU A 194 -32.02 14.34 -14.46
CA GLU A 194 -31.97 13.43 -13.32
C GLU A 194 -32.20 14.12 -11.95
N PHE A 195 -32.22 15.46 -11.95
CA PHE A 195 -32.35 16.28 -10.75
C PHE A 195 -33.68 17.05 -10.72
N GLY A 196 -34.66 16.62 -11.53
CA GLY A 196 -35.97 17.27 -11.60
C GLY A 196 -35.92 18.65 -12.27
N ASN A 197 -35.00 18.84 -13.23
CA ASN A 197 -34.81 20.08 -13.99
C ASN A 197 -34.51 21.31 -13.13
N ARG A 198 -33.89 21.11 -11.96
CA ARG A 198 -33.33 22.16 -11.11
C ARG A 198 -31.83 21.96 -10.92
N ILE A 199 -31.15 23.05 -10.56
CA ILE A 199 -29.76 22.98 -10.13
C ILE A 199 -29.70 22.16 -8.82
N PRO A 200 -28.91 21.06 -8.76
CA PRO A 200 -28.75 20.27 -7.55
C PRO A 200 -27.79 20.91 -6.56
N ASN A 201 -27.82 20.46 -5.31
CA ASN A 201 -26.86 20.86 -4.28
C ASN A 201 -25.55 20.10 -4.48
N PHE A 202 -24.52 20.81 -4.93
CA PHE A 202 -23.16 20.33 -5.06
C PHE A 202 -22.41 20.37 -3.73
N THR A 203 -21.91 19.20 -3.34
CA THR A 203 -20.99 19.05 -2.20
C THR A 203 -19.70 18.41 -2.67
N PHE A 204 -18.60 18.81 -2.06
CA PHE A 204 -17.24 18.47 -2.47
C PHE A 204 -16.51 17.87 -1.29
N GLU A 205 -15.95 16.67 -1.46
CA GLU A 205 -14.95 16.15 -0.55
C GLU A 205 -13.59 16.63 -1.02
N VAL A 206 -12.94 17.42 -0.18
CA VAL A 206 -11.73 18.16 -0.48
C VAL A 206 -10.62 17.67 0.42
N ARG A 207 -9.42 17.54 -0.14
CA ARG A 207 -8.19 17.36 0.62
C ARG A 207 -7.36 18.64 0.58
N ARG A 208 -7.03 19.17 1.74
CA ARG A 208 -5.96 20.17 1.89
C ARG A 208 -4.87 19.61 2.80
N THR A 209 -3.76 19.25 2.18
CA THR A 209 -2.56 18.81 2.91
C THR A 209 -1.92 20.04 3.55
N ILE A 210 -1.75 20.02 4.87
CA ILE A 210 -0.97 21.04 5.57
C ILE A 210 0.49 20.66 5.37
N LYS A 211 1.23 21.42 4.56
CA LYS A 211 2.69 21.32 4.53
C LYS A 211 3.29 22.34 5.49
N LYS A 212 3.95 21.90 6.57
CA LYS A 212 4.93 22.72 7.29
C LYS A 212 6.29 22.57 6.61
N SER A 213 7.14 23.58 6.73
CA SER A 213 8.55 23.41 6.38
C SER A 213 9.16 22.28 7.23
N TYR A 214 9.84 21.33 6.59
CA TYR A 214 10.48 20.14 7.21
C TYR A 214 9.55 19.02 7.68
N ASP A 215 8.42 18.85 7.00
CA ASP A 215 7.53 17.71 7.23
C ASP A 215 8.22 16.35 7.01
N LEU A 216 7.76 15.33 7.73
CA LEU A 216 8.28 13.97 7.68
C LEU A 216 8.27 13.44 6.24
N GLU A 217 7.22 13.76 5.50
CA GLU A 217 6.97 13.41 4.12
C GLU A 217 8.09 13.87 3.18
N ASP A 218 8.69 15.03 3.44
CA ASP A 218 9.79 15.57 2.64
C ASP A 218 11.14 14.92 3.02
N LYS A 219 11.23 14.24 4.16
CA LYS A 219 12.45 13.52 4.62
C LYS A 219 12.49 12.06 4.19
N ILE A 220 11.36 11.49 3.76
CA ILE A 220 11.31 10.10 3.31
C ILE A 220 11.85 10.02 1.88
N THR A 221 12.96 9.32 1.72
CA THR A 221 13.66 9.11 0.44
C THR A 221 13.47 7.70 -0.11
N ASP A 222 12.99 6.77 0.70
CA ASP A 222 12.94 5.35 0.37
C ASP A 222 11.67 4.73 0.98
N ILE A 223 11.03 3.81 0.26
CA ILE A 223 9.84 3.11 0.76
C ILE A 223 9.81 1.65 0.31
N THR A 224 9.20 0.80 1.14
CA THR A 224 8.93 -0.60 0.82
C THR A 224 7.47 -0.79 0.43
N LEU A 225 7.25 -1.27 -0.79
CA LEU A 225 5.95 -1.62 -1.33
C LEU A 225 5.56 -3.04 -0.91
N ILE A 226 4.48 -3.11 -0.14
CA ILE A 226 3.83 -4.33 0.37
C ILE A 226 2.37 -4.38 -0.16
N PRO A 227 1.67 -5.52 -0.18
CA PRO A 227 1.84 -6.70 0.69
C PRO A 227 2.91 -7.73 0.27
N GLY A 228 3.32 -7.75 -1.00
CA GLY A 228 4.17 -8.79 -1.59
C GLY A 228 3.50 -10.15 -1.82
N ALA A 229 2.30 -10.32 -1.26
CA ALA A 229 1.40 -11.43 -1.46
C ALA A 229 0.02 -10.91 -1.92
N GLY A 230 -0.48 -11.46 -3.01
CA GLY A 230 -1.71 -11.15 -3.72
C GLY A 230 -1.45 -11.42 -5.21
N GLU A 231 -2.15 -12.38 -5.82
CA GLU A 231 -1.82 -12.89 -7.16
C GLU A 231 -1.61 -11.79 -8.22
N LEU A 232 -2.39 -10.70 -8.13
CA LEU A 232 -2.45 -9.62 -9.13
C LEU A 232 -2.34 -8.23 -8.48
N VAL A 233 -1.87 -8.15 -7.23
CA VAL A 233 -1.85 -6.92 -6.42
C VAL A 233 -0.99 -5.81 -7.03
N TYR A 234 0.04 -6.20 -7.79
CA TYR A 234 0.97 -5.29 -8.45
C TYR A 234 0.71 -5.07 -9.94
N ASP A 235 -0.30 -5.73 -10.50
CA ASP A 235 -0.51 -5.61 -11.95
C ASP A 235 -1.06 -4.22 -12.28
N THR A 236 -0.47 -3.59 -13.29
CA THR A 236 -0.92 -2.30 -13.83
C THR A 236 -2.07 -2.47 -14.81
N VAL A 237 -2.33 -3.70 -15.27
CA VAL A 237 -3.47 -4.08 -16.09
C VAL A 237 -4.60 -4.57 -15.19
N ILE A 238 -5.83 -4.13 -15.46
CA ILE A 238 -7.01 -4.61 -14.74
C ILE A 238 -7.25 -6.08 -15.13
N GLN A 239 -7.23 -6.95 -14.13
CA GLN A 239 -7.46 -8.37 -14.27
C GLN A 239 -8.86 -8.74 -13.79
N GLU A 240 -9.52 -9.64 -14.48
CA GLU A 240 -10.89 -10.07 -14.20
C GLU A 240 -10.96 -11.57 -13.98
N LYS A 241 -11.63 -11.98 -12.91
CA LYS A 241 -11.96 -13.36 -12.59
C LYS A 241 -13.38 -13.67 -13.02
N ALA A 242 -13.54 -14.59 -13.95
CA ALA A 242 -14.81 -15.19 -14.30
C ALA A 242 -15.00 -16.51 -13.54
N LEU A 243 -16.20 -16.75 -13.04
CA LEU A 243 -16.63 -18.09 -12.64
C LEU A 243 -17.15 -18.83 -13.88
N GLY A 244 -17.09 -20.15 -13.87
CA GLY A 244 -17.52 -20.94 -15.01
C GLY A 244 -17.30 -22.43 -14.81
N LYS A 245 -17.47 -23.18 -15.90
CA LYS A 245 -17.17 -24.60 -15.99
C LYS A 245 -16.48 -24.89 -17.31
N ARG A 246 -15.74 -25.99 -17.39
CA ARG A 246 -15.23 -26.49 -18.67
C ARG A 246 -16.26 -27.40 -19.32
N ASP A 247 -16.47 -27.23 -20.63
CA ASP A 247 -17.28 -28.17 -21.42
C ASP A 247 -16.52 -29.50 -21.64
N ALA A 248 -17.16 -30.46 -22.32
CA ALA A 248 -16.56 -31.77 -22.60
C ALA A 248 -15.26 -31.67 -23.45
N SER A 249 -15.06 -30.56 -24.14
CA SER A 249 -13.87 -30.26 -24.96
C SER A 249 -12.81 -29.47 -24.20
N GLY A 250 -13.04 -29.14 -22.93
CA GLY A 250 -12.12 -28.38 -22.08
C GLY A 250 -12.24 -26.85 -22.19
N ASN A 251 -13.17 -26.34 -23.01
CA ASN A 251 -13.36 -24.90 -23.18
C ASN A 251 -14.02 -24.30 -21.95
N PHE A 252 -13.51 -23.15 -21.48
CA PHE A 252 -14.11 -22.44 -20.37
C PHE A 252 -15.39 -21.73 -20.80
N VAL A 253 -16.52 -22.13 -20.21
CA VAL A 253 -17.82 -21.50 -20.37
C VAL A 253 -18.10 -20.67 -19.11
N GLN A 254 -18.07 -19.34 -19.26
CA GLN A 254 -18.33 -18.42 -18.17
C GLN A 254 -19.76 -18.54 -17.65
N SER A 255 -19.90 -18.54 -16.32
CA SER A 255 -21.15 -18.38 -15.61
C SER A 255 -21.12 -17.08 -14.79
N GLY A 256 -22.16 -16.28 -14.91
CA GLY A 256 -22.26 -15.00 -14.21
C GLY A 256 -21.32 -13.92 -14.75
N LYS A 257 -21.15 -12.85 -13.97
CA LYS A 257 -20.31 -11.70 -14.34
C LYS A 257 -18.87 -11.94 -13.89
N ALA A 258 -17.92 -11.46 -14.69
CA ALA A 258 -16.54 -11.38 -14.25
C ALA A 258 -16.38 -10.31 -13.17
N ILE A 259 -15.47 -10.55 -12.23
CA ILE A 259 -15.17 -9.68 -11.10
C ILE A 259 -13.75 -9.14 -11.29
N LYS A 260 -13.59 -7.82 -11.19
CA LYS A 260 -12.27 -7.18 -11.25
C LYS A 260 -11.50 -7.48 -9.97
N LEU A 261 -10.28 -8.00 -10.10
CA LEU A 261 -9.46 -8.45 -8.97
C LEU A 261 -8.61 -7.34 -8.36
N ASN A 262 -8.06 -6.45 -9.20
CA ASN A 262 -7.15 -5.36 -8.80
C ASN A 262 -7.71 -3.97 -9.20
N LEU A 263 -9.03 -3.81 -9.17
CA LEU A 263 -9.70 -2.52 -9.29
C LEU A 263 -10.76 -2.43 -8.20
N ASN A 264 -10.37 -1.82 -7.09
CA ASN A 264 -11.19 -1.55 -5.92
C ASN A 264 -11.38 -0.04 -5.70
N ASN A 265 -10.97 0.76 -6.68
CA ASN A 265 -11.06 2.22 -6.69
C ASN A 265 -12.09 2.73 -7.72
N LEU A 266 -12.42 4.02 -7.63
CA LEU A 266 -13.40 4.67 -8.53
C LEU A 266 -12.74 5.34 -9.75
N ASN A 267 -11.42 5.27 -9.88
CA ASN A 267 -10.65 5.92 -10.95
C ASN A 267 -10.59 5.06 -12.22
N ASN A 268 -11.17 3.86 -12.18
CA ASN A 268 -11.13 2.86 -13.26
C ASN A 268 -9.70 2.56 -13.74
N LYS A 269 -8.74 2.61 -12.81
CA LYS A 269 -7.34 2.20 -12.99
C LYS A 269 -7.08 0.96 -12.13
N ALA A 270 -6.03 0.21 -12.45
CA ALA A 270 -5.52 -0.79 -11.52
C ALA A 270 -5.10 -0.13 -10.20
N ASP A 271 -5.33 -0.81 -9.08
CA ASP A 271 -5.13 -0.26 -7.73
C ASP A 271 -3.70 0.24 -7.51
N VAL A 272 -2.70 -0.49 -8.04
CA VAL A 272 -1.29 -0.11 -7.91
C VAL A 272 -0.98 1.24 -8.59
N LEU A 273 -1.62 1.55 -9.72
CA LEU A 273 -1.39 2.84 -10.40
C LEU A 273 -1.91 3.99 -9.56
N VAL A 274 -3.05 3.82 -8.90
CA VAL A 274 -3.59 4.81 -7.96
C VAL A 274 -2.70 4.95 -6.73
N ALA A 275 -2.18 3.83 -6.20
CA ALA A 275 -1.24 3.86 -5.08
C ALA A 275 0.06 4.60 -5.43
N LEU A 276 0.61 4.41 -6.63
CA LEU A 276 1.80 5.11 -7.10
C LEU A 276 1.56 6.59 -7.39
N ASP A 277 0.37 6.95 -7.89
CA ASP A 277 -0.04 8.36 -8.04
C ASP A 277 -0.05 9.05 -6.66
N ASN A 278 -0.64 8.39 -5.65
CA ASN A 278 -0.68 8.88 -4.27
C ASN A 278 0.71 8.95 -3.63
N LEU A 279 1.58 7.94 -3.87
CA LEU A 279 2.96 7.93 -3.39
C LEU A 279 3.69 9.19 -3.85
N LYS A 280 3.62 9.51 -5.16
CA LYS A 280 4.33 10.66 -5.71
C LYS A 280 3.78 11.99 -5.18
N ALA A 281 2.46 12.08 -4.99
CA ALA A 281 1.83 13.28 -4.45
C ALA A 281 2.16 13.50 -2.97
N THR A 282 2.28 12.43 -2.19
CA THR A 282 2.46 12.48 -0.74
C THR A 282 3.94 12.60 -0.36
N LEU A 283 4.81 11.80 -0.99
CA LEU A 283 6.23 11.68 -0.66
C LEU A 283 7.08 12.11 -1.88
N PRO A 284 7.20 13.42 -2.14
CA PRO A 284 7.74 13.93 -3.40
C PRO A 284 9.23 13.58 -3.61
N ASN A 285 9.96 13.36 -2.51
CA ASN A 285 11.40 13.11 -2.47
C ASN A 285 11.77 11.63 -2.42
N VAL A 286 10.80 10.71 -2.53
CA VAL A 286 11.10 9.27 -2.65
C VAL A 286 11.88 9.04 -3.94
N GLU A 287 13.03 8.38 -3.79
CA GLU A 287 13.91 7.94 -4.85
C GLU A 287 13.85 6.43 -5.03
N TRP A 288 13.81 5.66 -3.94
CA TRP A 288 13.81 4.20 -3.99
C TRP A 288 12.48 3.58 -3.61
N VAL A 289 12.10 2.55 -4.35
CA VAL A 289 10.97 1.69 -4.04
C VAL A 289 11.46 0.24 -3.98
N SER A 290 11.34 -0.38 -2.81
CA SER A 290 11.56 -1.81 -2.62
C SER A 290 10.28 -2.58 -2.96
N VAL A 291 10.34 -3.55 -3.86
CA VAL A 291 9.19 -4.35 -4.31
C VAL A 291 9.27 -5.73 -3.68
N VAL A 292 8.47 -5.96 -2.63
CA VAL A 292 8.42 -7.26 -1.95
C VAL A 292 7.67 -8.27 -2.80
N VAL A 293 8.18 -9.48 -2.97
CA VAL A 293 7.50 -10.58 -3.68
C VAL A 293 7.64 -11.90 -2.93
N ASN A 294 6.53 -12.59 -2.67
CA ASN A 294 6.52 -13.76 -1.79
C ASN A 294 6.40 -15.11 -2.49
N TRP A 295 7.25 -16.06 -2.10
CA TRP A 295 7.04 -17.51 -2.27
C TRP A 295 6.88 -18.17 -0.89
N PHE A 296 6.40 -19.41 -0.87
CA PHE A 296 5.93 -20.07 0.34
C PHE A 296 6.65 -21.40 0.56
N ALA A 297 7.27 -21.54 1.72
CA ALA A 297 7.69 -22.82 2.28
C ALA A 297 6.47 -23.52 2.90
N ASP A 298 6.36 -24.83 2.68
CA ASP A 298 5.28 -25.66 3.25
C ASP A 298 5.60 -26.24 4.64
N SER A 299 6.79 -25.98 5.16
CA SER A 299 7.25 -26.48 6.46
C SER A 299 8.35 -25.60 7.06
N LEU A 300 8.47 -25.64 8.40
CA LEU A 300 9.61 -25.08 9.14
C LEU A 300 10.84 -25.99 9.15
N ASP A 301 10.69 -27.26 8.76
CA ASP A 301 11.80 -28.21 8.75
C ASP A 301 12.62 -28.04 7.47
N PRO A 302 13.83 -27.47 7.55
CA PRO A 302 14.66 -27.24 6.38
C PRO A 302 15.17 -28.54 5.76
N ALA A 303 15.03 -29.71 6.38
CA ALA A 303 15.39 -30.99 5.77
C ALA A 303 14.42 -31.43 4.68
N ILE A 304 13.15 -31.03 4.78
CA ILE A 304 12.07 -31.50 3.89
C ILE A 304 11.30 -30.40 3.17
N CYS A 305 11.32 -29.15 3.68
CA CYS A 305 10.45 -28.11 3.14
C CYS A 305 10.74 -27.86 1.65
N VAL A 306 9.67 -27.61 0.89
CA VAL A 306 9.77 -27.11 -0.48
C VAL A 306 9.20 -25.70 -0.56
N ILE A 307 9.78 -24.90 -1.45
CA ILE A 307 9.45 -23.49 -1.64
C ILE A 307 8.84 -23.32 -3.02
N LYS A 308 7.60 -22.88 -3.08
CA LYS A 308 6.86 -22.69 -4.33
C LYS A 308 6.13 -21.34 -4.34
N PRO A 309 5.87 -20.76 -5.52
CA PRO A 309 4.88 -19.71 -5.62
C PRO A 309 3.48 -20.30 -5.33
N ALA A 310 2.56 -19.45 -4.89
CA ALA A 310 1.22 -19.89 -4.48
C ALA A 310 0.07 -19.16 -5.15
N VAL A 311 -1.08 -19.81 -5.19
CA VAL A 311 -2.37 -19.29 -5.66
C VAL A 311 -3.43 -19.33 -4.57
N GLU A 312 -4.37 -18.39 -4.64
CA GLU A 312 -5.51 -18.23 -3.73
C GLU A 312 -6.68 -19.12 -4.13
N PHE A 313 -6.77 -19.51 -5.41
CA PHE A 313 -7.85 -20.34 -5.93
C PHE A 313 -7.43 -21.16 -7.16
N GLY A 314 -8.12 -22.29 -7.37
CA GLY A 314 -7.85 -23.21 -8.48
C GLY A 314 -8.55 -22.86 -9.79
N SER A 315 -8.08 -23.48 -10.88
CA SER A 315 -8.50 -23.20 -12.27
C SER A 315 -9.71 -24.00 -12.75
N GLN A 316 -10.23 -24.94 -11.96
CA GLN A 316 -11.29 -25.84 -12.40
C GLN A 316 -12.58 -25.09 -12.77
N ASN A 317 -12.96 -24.12 -11.93
CA ASN A 317 -14.22 -23.36 -12.06
C ASN A 317 -13.98 -21.85 -12.21
N THR A 318 -12.75 -21.45 -12.51
CA THR A 318 -12.37 -20.04 -12.61
C THR A 318 -11.47 -19.82 -13.82
N LYS A 319 -11.52 -18.59 -14.36
CA LYS A 319 -10.57 -18.12 -15.37
C LYS A 319 -10.23 -16.67 -15.08
N VAL A 320 -8.94 -16.32 -15.17
CA VAL A 320 -8.48 -14.93 -15.08
C VAL A 320 -8.11 -14.43 -16.47
N THR A 321 -8.48 -13.18 -16.77
CA THR A 321 -8.19 -12.51 -18.05
C THR A 321 -7.79 -11.03 -17.82
N PRO A 322 -6.96 -10.44 -18.69
CA PRO A 322 -6.38 -11.04 -19.90
C PRO A 322 -5.26 -12.06 -19.63
N ASP A 323 -4.61 -12.02 -18.46
CA ASP A 323 -3.48 -12.88 -18.13
C ASP A 323 -3.85 -13.82 -16.97
N ASP A 324 -3.86 -15.14 -17.23
CA ASP A 324 -3.96 -16.10 -16.12
C ASP A 324 -2.64 -16.19 -15.36
N TRP A 325 -2.72 -16.71 -14.15
CA TRP A 325 -1.60 -16.74 -13.22
C TRP A 325 -0.52 -17.74 -13.67
N ALA A 326 0.71 -17.25 -13.70
CA ALA A 326 1.91 -18.06 -13.87
C ALA A 326 3.10 -17.37 -13.20
N VAL A 327 3.95 -18.18 -12.56
CA VAL A 327 5.21 -17.76 -11.95
C VAL A 327 6.23 -18.87 -12.17
N ALA A 328 7.38 -18.55 -12.75
CA ALA A 328 8.37 -19.53 -13.19
C ALA A 328 7.73 -20.60 -14.09
N ALA A 329 7.97 -21.88 -13.80
CA ALA A 329 7.33 -23.00 -14.49
C ALA A 329 5.96 -23.40 -13.87
N PHE A 330 5.50 -22.69 -12.84
CA PHE A 330 4.25 -23.02 -12.15
C PHE A 330 3.06 -22.34 -12.81
N THR A 331 2.00 -23.11 -12.99
CA THR A 331 0.67 -22.64 -13.39
C THR A 331 -0.24 -22.71 -12.17
N ARG A 332 -1.46 -22.15 -12.29
CA ARG A 332 -2.48 -22.24 -11.24
C ARG A 332 -2.78 -23.68 -10.79
N GLU A 333 -2.57 -24.67 -11.67
CA GLU A 333 -2.76 -26.09 -11.38
C GLU A 333 -1.60 -26.75 -10.61
N THR A 334 -0.37 -26.25 -10.78
CA THR A 334 0.85 -26.90 -10.26
C THR A 334 1.50 -26.15 -9.11
N ALA A 335 1.06 -24.91 -8.86
CA ALA A 335 1.48 -24.07 -7.76
C ALA A 335 1.02 -24.62 -6.39
N HIS A 336 1.60 -24.06 -5.32
CA HIS A 336 1.07 -24.26 -3.98
C HIS A 336 -0.29 -23.57 -3.86
N HIS A 337 -1.26 -24.20 -3.22
CA HIS A 337 -2.50 -23.52 -2.85
C HIS A 337 -2.34 -22.99 -1.44
N VAL A 338 -2.52 -21.68 -1.26
CA VAL A 338 -2.46 -21.10 0.10
C VAL A 338 -3.46 -21.82 0.99
N LEU A 339 -3.04 -22.12 2.21
CA LEU A 339 -3.89 -22.83 3.16
C LEU A 339 -5.10 -21.95 3.55
N VAL A 340 -6.17 -22.62 3.95
CA VAL A 340 -7.42 -21.98 4.36
C VAL A 340 -7.67 -22.30 5.82
N PHE A 341 -7.85 -21.28 6.64
CA PHE A 341 -8.21 -21.41 8.05
C PHE A 341 -9.62 -22.02 8.20
N PRO A 342 -9.96 -22.57 9.38
CA PRO A 342 -11.29 -23.13 9.63
C PRO A 342 -12.46 -22.16 9.41
N ASP A 343 -12.21 -20.85 9.46
CA ASP A 343 -13.22 -19.80 9.20
C ASP A 343 -13.40 -19.46 7.71
N GLY A 344 -12.63 -20.11 6.82
CA GLY A 344 -12.68 -19.90 5.37
C GLY A 344 -11.77 -18.78 4.86
N SER A 345 -11.06 -18.07 5.73
CA SER A 345 -10.05 -17.09 5.32
C SER A 345 -8.75 -17.78 4.87
N THR A 346 -8.02 -17.19 3.92
CA THR A 346 -6.72 -17.72 3.50
C THR A 346 -5.62 -17.32 4.48
N THR A 347 -4.59 -18.15 4.62
CA THR A 347 -3.40 -17.82 5.41
C THR A 347 -2.65 -16.63 4.84
N TYR A 348 -2.56 -16.53 3.51
CA TYR A 348 -1.90 -15.45 2.77
C TYR A 348 -2.66 -15.12 1.46
N GLY A 349 -2.24 -14.04 0.80
CA GLY A 349 -2.47 -13.88 -0.64
C GLY A 349 -1.48 -14.73 -1.45
N GLY A 350 -1.74 -14.90 -2.75
CA GLY A 350 -0.88 -15.68 -3.65
C GLY A 350 0.40 -14.95 -4.04
N THR A 351 1.30 -15.57 -4.77
CA THR A 351 2.48 -14.89 -5.32
C THR A 351 2.06 -13.97 -6.46
N PRO A 352 2.51 -12.70 -6.52
CA PRO A 352 2.32 -11.85 -7.70
C PRO A 352 2.85 -12.52 -8.98
N THR A 353 2.13 -12.40 -10.09
CA THR A 353 2.58 -13.01 -11.37
C THR A 353 3.88 -12.39 -11.87
N ASP A 354 4.66 -13.17 -12.61
CA ASP A 354 5.88 -12.69 -13.28
C ASP A 354 5.61 -11.47 -14.18
N LYS A 355 4.48 -11.49 -14.89
CA LYS A 355 4.00 -10.35 -15.70
C LYS A 355 3.76 -9.10 -14.85
N SER A 356 3.10 -9.24 -13.71
CA SER A 356 2.82 -8.11 -12.82
C SER A 356 4.09 -7.48 -12.25
N ILE A 357 5.10 -8.29 -11.91
CA ILE A 357 6.39 -7.80 -11.41
C ILE A 357 7.14 -7.00 -12.48
N ILE A 358 7.19 -7.50 -13.72
CA ILE A 358 7.82 -6.77 -14.83
C ILE A 358 7.09 -5.45 -15.10
N ARG A 359 5.76 -5.47 -15.20
CA ARG A 359 4.95 -4.27 -15.44
C ARG A 359 5.11 -3.23 -14.32
N LEU A 360 5.10 -3.66 -13.06
CA LEU A 360 5.32 -2.77 -11.92
C LEU A 360 6.71 -2.14 -11.97
N CYS A 361 7.76 -2.93 -12.20
CA CYS A 361 9.12 -2.40 -12.26
C CYS A 361 9.28 -1.40 -13.42
N GLN A 362 8.71 -1.68 -14.60
CA GLN A 362 8.69 -0.73 -15.71
C GLN A 362 7.96 0.57 -15.37
N GLU A 363 6.81 0.49 -14.70
CA GLU A 363 6.05 1.66 -14.24
C GLU A 363 6.86 2.49 -13.23
N LEU A 364 7.53 1.84 -12.28
CA LEU A 364 8.41 2.50 -11.31
C LEU A 364 9.57 3.22 -12.00
N LYS A 365 10.25 2.56 -12.96
CA LYS A 365 11.33 3.19 -13.75
C LYS A 365 10.81 4.36 -14.58
N THR A 366 9.63 4.25 -15.18
CA THR A 366 8.99 5.33 -15.96
C THR A 366 8.70 6.55 -15.09
N ARG A 367 8.38 6.35 -13.80
CA ARG A 367 8.18 7.41 -12.81
C ARG A 367 9.48 7.97 -12.23
N GLY A 368 10.64 7.44 -12.63
CA GLY A 368 11.96 7.90 -12.19
C GLY A 368 12.48 7.28 -10.90
N TYR A 369 11.83 6.23 -10.38
CA TYR A 369 12.29 5.55 -9.17
C TYR A 369 13.48 4.61 -9.45
N LYS A 370 14.29 4.40 -8.43
CA LYS A 370 15.23 3.28 -8.31
C LYS A 370 14.48 2.11 -7.67
N VAL A 371 14.71 0.90 -8.16
CA VAL A 371 13.94 -0.28 -7.77
C VAL A 371 14.84 -1.30 -7.10
N LEU A 372 14.50 -1.67 -5.86
CA LEU A 372 15.05 -2.84 -5.18
C LEU A 372 14.06 -3.98 -5.30
N LEU A 373 14.43 -5.09 -5.94
CA LEU A 373 13.61 -6.30 -5.87
C LEU A 373 13.84 -7.00 -4.54
N TYR A 374 12.74 -7.29 -3.83
CA TYR A 374 12.74 -7.96 -2.54
C TYR A 374 11.99 -9.31 -2.55
N PRO A 375 12.61 -10.41 -3.03
CA PRO A 375 12.08 -11.75 -2.84
C PRO A 375 12.12 -12.14 -1.35
N MET A 376 10.96 -12.44 -0.76
CA MET A 376 10.82 -12.79 0.65
C MET A 376 10.09 -14.12 0.84
N LEU A 377 10.68 -15.02 1.63
CA LEU A 377 10.08 -16.31 1.93
C LEU A 377 9.00 -16.19 3.02
N GLN A 378 7.83 -16.76 2.79
CA GLN A 378 6.82 -16.98 3.82
C GLN A 378 6.76 -18.46 4.19
N VAL A 379 6.21 -18.79 5.36
CA VAL A 379 5.94 -20.18 5.75
C VAL A 379 4.43 -20.36 5.89
N ASP A 380 3.87 -21.24 5.05
CA ASP A 380 2.45 -21.49 4.96
C ASP A 380 2.07 -22.81 5.65
N THR A 381 1.89 -22.72 6.97
CA THR A 381 1.39 -23.80 7.82
C THR A 381 0.26 -23.30 8.70
N ILE A 382 -0.64 -24.20 9.12
CA ILE A 382 -1.66 -23.96 10.15
C ILE A 382 -1.28 -24.70 11.45
N THR A 383 -0.84 -25.95 11.32
CA THR A 383 -0.45 -26.81 12.44
C THR A 383 1.02 -27.22 12.27
N PRO A 384 1.84 -27.25 13.34
CA PRO A 384 1.51 -26.93 14.73
C PRO A 384 1.41 -25.44 15.04
N GLN A 385 1.90 -24.58 14.14
CA GLN A 385 1.82 -23.12 14.27
C GLN A 385 1.28 -22.52 12.98
N ALA A 386 0.34 -21.59 13.12
CA ALA A 386 -0.17 -20.80 12.00
C ALA A 386 0.86 -19.73 11.59
N LYS A 387 1.17 -19.66 10.29
CA LYS A 387 2.00 -18.60 9.69
C LYS A 387 3.29 -18.30 10.47
N PRO A 388 4.11 -19.32 10.79
CA PRO A 388 5.31 -19.08 11.56
C PRO A 388 6.28 -18.20 10.77
N TRP A 389 7.00 -17.33 11.48
CA TRP A 389 7.99 -16.47 10.86
C TRP A 389 9.17 -17.30 10.30
N ARG A 390 9.65 -16.94 9.11
CA ARG A 390 10.75 -17.62 8.39
C ARG A 390 12.04 -17.71 9.20
N GLY A 391 12.30 -16.76 10.10
CA GLY A 391 13.44 -16.79 11.00
C GLY A 391 13.41 -17.95 12.00
N LYS A 392 12.31 -18.72 12.09
CA LYS A 392 12.21 -19.95 12.89
C LYS A 392 12.59 -21.23 12.14
N ILE A 393 12.93 -21.16 10.86
CA ILE A 393 13.45 -22.31 10.12
C ILE A 393 14.85 -22.59 10.66
N THR A 394 15.06 -23.75 11.28
CA THR A 394 16.33 -24.07 11.96
C THR A 394 16.82 -25.46 11.56
N PRO A 395 18.01 -25.60 10.97
CA PRO A 395 18.58 -26.89 10.63
C PRO A 395 18.96 -27.69 11.88
N THR A 396 18.78 -29.00 11.81
CA THR A 396 19.26 -29.95 12.82
C THR A 396 20.64 -30.51 12.47
N ASP A 397 21.00 -30.51 11.19
CA ASP A 397 22.28 -30.97 10.69
C ASP A 397 22.74 -30.20 9.43
N VAL A 398 23.95 -30.52 8.95
CA VAL A 398 24.55 -29.89 7.75
C VAL A 398 23.80 -30.28 6.47
N ALA A 399 23.21 -31.47 6.39
CA ALA A 399 22.49 -31.94 5.22
C ALA A 399 21.18 -31.17 5.05
N ALA A 400 20.45 -30.92 6.14
CA ALA A 400 19.26 -30.08 6.17
C ALA A 400 19.60 -28.64 5.78
N ALA A 401 20.69 -28.08 6.35
CA ALA A 401 21.15 -26.72 6.03
C ALA A 401 21.46 -26.53 4.55
N ASN A 402 22.22 -27.46 3.95
CA ASN A 402 22.56 -27.40 2.52
C ASN A 402 21.35 -27.73 1.63
N GLY A 403 20.58 -28.75 2.01
CA GLY A 403 19.42 -29.23 1.27
C GLY A 403 18.34 -28.17 1.09
N PHE A 404 18.14 -27.30 2.10
CA PHE A 404 17.22 -26.15 2.02
C PHE A 404 17.47 -25.28 0.78
N PHE A 405 18.74 -25.07 0.44
CA PHE A 405 19.13 -24.27 -0.72
C PHE A 405 19.07 -25.05 -2.02
N THR A 406 19.60 -26.28 -2.04
CA THR A 406 19.97 -26.96 -3.28
C THR A 406 18.95 -27.94 -3.83
N ARG A 407 17.96 -28.36 -3.03
CA ARG A 407 16.94 -29.30 -3.49
C ARG A 407 16.08 -28.74 -4.62
N THR A 408 15.37 -29.61 -5.32
CA THR A 408 14.28 -29.21 -6.23
C THR A 408 13.25 -28.40 -5.44
N ASN A 409 12.87 -27.23 -5.96
CA ASN A 409 12.05 -26.24 -5.25
C ASN A 409 12.68 -25.79 -3.91
N GLY A 410 14.01 -25.75 -3.83
CA GLY A 410 14.75 -25.15 -2.72
C GLY A 410 14.95 -23.65 -2.88
N TYR A 411 15.63 -23.04 -1.91
CA TYR A 411 15.82 -21.59 -1.84
C TYR A 411 16.56 -21.02 -3.05
N ASN A 412 17.53 -21.75 -3.61
CA ASN A 412 18.22 -21.30 -4.81
C ASN A 412 17.25 -21.16 -6.00
N ALA A 413 16.32 -22.09 -6.17
CA ALA A 413 15.36 -22.05 -7.28
C ALA A 413 14.44 -20.83 -7.19
N PHE A 414 13.99 -20.50 -5.97
CA PHE A 414 13.22 -19.29 -5.70
C PHE A 414 13.99 -18.01 -6.07
N ILE A 415 15.20 -17.83 -5.55
CA ILE A 415 15.95 -16.59 -5.74
C ILE A 415 16.47 -16.44 -7.18
N THR A 416 16.99 -17.52 -7.76
CA THR A 416 17.52 -17.49 -9.13
C THR A 416 16.45 -17.35 -10.20
N HIS A 417 15.19 -17.73 -9.93
CA HIS A 417 14.06 -17.42 -10.82
C HIS A 417 14.00 -15.91 -11.10
N TYR A 418 13.94 -15.08 -10.05
CA TYR A 418 13.85 -13.64 -10.21
C TYR A 418 15.12 -13.00 -10.79
N ALA A 419 16.30 -13.54 -10.47
CA ALA A 419 17.54 -13.09 -11.09
C ALA A 419 17.52 -13.29 -12.63
N ASN A 420 16.88 -14.36 -13.10
CA ASN A 420 16.75 -14.71 -14.52
C ASN A 420 15.42 -14.25 -15.16
N LEU A 421 14.55 -13.58 -14.41
CA LEU A 421 13.18 -13.33 -14.85
C LEU A 421 13.15 -12.55 -16.17
N THR A 422 12.47 -13.13 -17.15
CA THR A 422 12.25 -12.52 -18.46
C THR A 422 10.81 -12.76 -18.87
N VAL A 423 10.09 -11.71 -19.23
CA VAL A 423 8.70 -11.78 -19.69
C VAL A 423 8.56 -10.89 -20.90
N ASP A 424 7.95 -11.42 -21.97
CA ASP A 424 7.69 -10.69 -23.21
C ASP A 424 8.93 -9.94 -23.76
N GLY A 425 10.12 -10.54 -23.61
CA GLY A 425 11.41 -9.98 -24.06
C GLY A 425 12.05 -8.96 -23.10
N VAL A 426 11.40 -8.64 -21.98
CA VAL A 426 11.91 -7.71 -20.97
C VAL A 426 12.57 -8.50 -19.84
N LEU A 427 13.86 -8.25 -19.62
CA LEU A 427 14.62 -8.86 -18.52
C LEU A 427 14.50 -7.99 -17.27
N LEU A 428 14.11 -8.59 -16.14
CA LEU A 428 13.94 -7.87 -14.87
C LEU A 428 15.22 -7.15 -14.44
N LYS A 429 16.38 -7.80 -14.60
CA LYS A 429 17.69 -7.22 -14.26
C LYS A 429 18.02 -5.90 -14.98
N ASN A 430 17.33 -5.58 -16.08
CA ASN A 430 17.54 -4.33 -16.81
C ASN A 430 16.66 -3.18 -16.30
N ILE A 431 15.71 -3.47 -15.41
CA ILE A 431 14.72 -2.52 -14.88
C ILE A 431 14.67 -2.53 -13.34
N ILE A 432 15.72 -3.05 -12.71
CA ILE A 432 15.96 -2.95 -11.27
C ILE A 432 17.37 -2.41 -11.03
N ASP A 433 17.57 -1.76 -9.88
CA ASP A 433 18.83 -1.14 -9.47
C ASP A 433 19.50 -1.93 -8.33
N ALA A 434 18.71 -2.71 -7.59
CA ALA A 434 19.18 -3.58 -6.52
C ALA A 434 18.35 -4.86 -6.38
N PHE A 435 18.93 -5.87 -5.76
CA PHE A 435 18.35 -7.19 -5.54
C PHE A 435 18.80 -7.74 -4.17
N ILE A 436 17.84 -8.14 -3.33
CA ILE A 436 18.14 -8.80 -2.06
C ILE A 436 18.08 -10.32 -2.21
N ILE A 437 19.13 -11.02 -1.77
CA ILE A 437 19.22 -12.49 -1.93
C ILE A 437 18.49 -13.26 -0.82
N GLY A 438 18.02 -12.54 0.19
CA GLY A 438 17.29 -13.08 1.32
C GLY A 438 17.24 -12.12 2.49
N SER A 439 16.34 -12.40 3.43
CA SER A 439 16.23 -11.61 4.64
C SER A 439 15.70 -12.41 5.83
N GLU A 440 16.12 -12.00 7.02
CA GLU A 440 15.71 -12.51 8.33
C GLU A 440 15.71 -14.05 8.43
N LEU A 441 16.76 -14.71 7.93
CA LEU A 441 16.86 -16.17 7.95
C LEU A 441 17.51 -16.65 9.26
N VAL A 442 17.13 -16.04 10.38
CA VAL A 442 17.83 -16.11 11.67
C VAL A 442 18.17 -17.54 12.10
N GLY A 443 17.18 -18.43 12.20
CA GLY A 443 17.41 -19.82 12.59
C GLY A 443 18.32 -20.60 11.63
N LEU A 444 18.31 -20.26 10.34
CA LEU A 444 19.18 -20.86 9.33
C LEU A 444 20.62 -20.32 9.48
N THR A 445 20.81 -19.01 9.57
CA THR A 445 22.13 -18.36 9.59
C THR A 445 22.87 -18.55 10.92
N GLN A 446 22.15 -18.81 12.00
CA GLN A 446 22.72 -19.08 13.33
C GLN A 446 23.16 -20.53 13.55
N TYR A 447 22.76 -21.47 12.68
CA TYR A 447 23.18 -22.86 12.81
C TYR A 447 24.69 -23.02 12.53
N MET A 448 25.42 -23.39 13.58
CA MET A 448 26.84 -23.71 13.54
C MET A 448 27.03 -25.23 13.62
N ASN A 449 27.80 -25.80 12.70
CA ASN A 449 28.11 -27.22 12.74
C ASN A 449 29.18 -27.53 13.83
N PRO A 450 29.43 -28.82 14.15
CA PRO A 450 30.44 -29.20 15.16
C PRO A 450 31.88 -28.75 14.87
N THR A 451 32.19 -28.35 13.63
CA THR A 451 33.52 -27.86 13.23
C THR A 451 33.63 -26.33 13.29
N GLY A 452 32.61 -25.62 13.81
CA GLY A 452 32.62 -24.17 13.93
C GLY A 452 32.33 -23.41 12.62
N VAL A 453 31.69 -24.07 11.64
CA VAL A 453 31.32 -23.49 10.35
C VAL A 453 29.81 -23.24 10.33
N PHE A 454 29.40 -22.11 9.74
CA PHE A 454 27.99 -21.77 9.47
C PHE A 454 27.63 -22.15 8.01
N PRO A 455 27.02 -23.32 7.77
CA PRO A 455 26.84 -23.84 6.41
C PRO A 455 25.88 -22.98 5.57
N VAL A 456 24.85 -22.43 6.20
CA VAL A 456 23.89 -21.52 5.53
C VAL A 456 24.58 -20.26 5.04
N VAL A 457 25.52 -19.70 5.82
CA VAL A 457 26.29 -18.53 5.39
C VAL A 457 27.14 -18.88 4.16
N THR A 458 27.68 -20.10 4.09
CA THR A 458 28.40 -20.60 2.91
C THR A 458 27.47 -20.72 1.68
N GLN A 459 26.24 -21.20 1.87
CA GLN A 459 25.23 -21.25 0.82
C GLN A 459 24.81 -19.85 0.34
N LEU A 460 24.61 -18.90 1.25
CA LEU A 460 24.29 -17.51 0.90
C LEU A 460 25.39 -16.83 0.10
N LYS A 461 26.68 -17.06 0.42
CA LYS A 461 27.79 -16.56 -0.39
C LYS A 461 27.78 -17.15 -1.81
N SER A 462 27.51 -18.45 -1.92
CA SER A 462 27.43 -19.14 -3.21
C SER A 462 26.25 -18.63 -4.05
N LEU A 463 25.12 -18.36 -3.40
CA LEU A 463 23.95 -17.75 -4.01
C LEU A 463 24.23 -16.30 -4.44
N ALA A 464 24.90 -15.50 -3.61
CA ALA A 464 25.30 -14.13 -3.95
C ALA A 464 26.15 -14.10 -5.22
N ALA A 465 27.17 -14.97 -5.32
CA ALA A 465 28.00 -15.10 -6.51
C ALA A 465 27.17 -15.51 -7.74
N THR A 466 26.25 -16.46 -7.60
CA THR A 466 25.37 -16.90 -8.68
C THR A 466 24.49 -15.75 -9.18
N VAL A 467 23.82 -15.05 -8.27
CA VAL A 467 22.95 -13.91 -8.60
C VAL A 467 23.76 -12.79 -9.23
N LYS A 468 24.91 -12.41 -8.66
CA LYS A 468 25.78 -11.34 -9.19
C LYS A 468 26.21 -11.62 -10.63
N ASN A 469 26.59 -12.86 -10.92
CA ASN A 469 26.92 -13.29 -12.28
C ASN A 469 25.73 -13.19 -13.25
N THR A 470 24.52 -13.47 -12.78
CA THR A 470 23.31 -13.41 -13.60
C THR A 470 22.84 -11.97 -13.88
N VAL A 471 22.77 -11.13 -12.85
CA VAL A 471 22.22 -9.77 -12.95
C VAL A 471 23.25 -8.74 -13.42
N GLY A 472 24.54 -9.02 -13.24
CA GLY A 472 25.64 -8.15 -13.64
C GLY A 472 25.99 -7.08 -12.59
N SER A 473 27.05 -6.31 -12.88
CA SER A 473 27.61 -5.33 -11.95
C SER A 473 26.75 -4.11 -11.70
N ASN A 474 25.77 -3.83 -12.59
CA ASN A 474 24.89 -2.66 -12.47
C ASN A 474 23.82 -2.83 -11.38
N VAL A 475 23.53 -4.07 -10.97
CA VAL A 475 22.56 -4.37 -9.92
C VAL A 475 23.31 -4.60 -8.61
N LYS A 476 22.94 -3.83 -7.57
CA LYS A 476 23.48 -3.99 -6.23
C LYS A 476 22.86 -5.21 -5.55
N ILE A 477 23.67 -6.04 -4.92
CA ILE A 477 23.27 -7.23 -4.19
C ILE A 477 23.39 -6.97 -2.69
N MET A 478 22.37 -7.38 -1.95
CA MET A 478 22.34 -7.25 -0.49
C MET A 478 21.68 -8.44 0.18
N TYR A 479 21.87 -8.55 1.49
CA TYR A 479 21.14 -9.47 2.37
C TYR A 479 20.59 -8.65 3.55
N GLY A 480 19.30 -8.84 3.86
CA GLY A 480 18.59 -8.07 4.88
C GLY A 480 18.52 -8.85 6.19
N ALA A 481 19.50 -8.67 7.06
CA ALA A 481 19.51 -9.39 8.33
C ALA A 481 18.44 -8.80 9.28
N ASN A 482 17.83 -9.63 10.12
CA ASN A 482 17.00 -9.12 11.20
C ASN A 482 17.85 -8.31 12.20
N TRP A 483 17.24 -7.37 12.93
CA TRP A 483 17.88 -6.61 14.01
C TRP A 483 18.55 -7.50 15.09
N SER A 484 18.07 -8.73 15.29
CA SER A 484 18.64 -9.73 16.20
C SER A 484 19.66 -10.68 15.56
N GLU A 485 19.94 -10.51 14.27
CA GLU A 485 20.73 -11.43 13.44
C GLU A 485 22.03 -10.80 12.94
N TYR A 486 21.99 -9.51 12.58
CA TYR A 486 23.06 -8.85 11.81
C TYR A 486 24.43 -8.85 12.50
N HIS A 487 24.45 -8.86 13.84
CA HIS A 487 25.64 -8.59 14.65
C HIS A 487 26.45 -9.85 14.96
N SER A 488 25.88 -10.81 15.69
CA SER A 488 26.58 -12.00 16.17
C SER A 488 25.63 -13.01 16.84
N VAL A 489 25.98 -14.29 16.80
CA VAL A 489 25.34 -15.36 17.59
C VAL A 489 26.33 -15.91 18.62
N ASN A 490 26.01 -15.84 19.91
CA ASN A 490 26.90 -16.28 21.00
C ASN A 490 28.32 -15.71 20.89
N GLY A 491 28.45 -14.46 20.45
CA GLY A 491 29.73 -13.77 20.22
C GLY A 491 30.44 -14.15 18.91
N TRP A 492 29.95 -15.13 18.15
CA TRP A 492 30.44 -15.44 16.81
C TRP A 492 29.81 -14.50 15.80
N TYR A 493 30.63 -13.78 15.03
CA TYR A 493 30.15 -12.93 13.94
C TYR A 493 29.87 -13.79 12.69
N ASN A 494 28.80 -14.57 12.77
CA ASN A 494 28.45 -15.58 11.77
C ASN A 494 28.24 -15.01 10.37
N LEU A 495 27.75 -13.78 10.26
CA LEU A 495 27.47 -13.14 8.97
C LEU A 495 28.65 -12.34 8.38
N ASP A 496 29.73 -12.09 9.11
CA ASP A 496 30.91 -11.39 8.59
C ASP A 496 31.48 -12.00 7.30
N PRO A 497 31.53 -13.34 7.12
CA PRO A 497 31.97 -13.94 5.87
C PRO A 497 31.08 -13.61 4.67
N LEU A 498 29.78 -13.35 4.88
CA LEU A 498 28.85 -12.91 3.85
C LEU A 498 28.95 -11.40 3.66
N TRP A 499 28.99 -10.63 4.75
CA TRP A 499 29.17 -9.18 4.69
C TRP A 499 30.43 -8.78 3.97
N SER A 500 31.53 -9.51 4.16
CA SER A 500 32.82 -9.22 3.53
C SER A 500 32.96 -9.85 2.15
N ASP A 501 31.95 -10.58 1.66
CA ASP A 501 31.98 -11.19 0.33
C ASP A 501 31.92 -10.09 -0.75
N PRO A 502 32.77 -10.16 -1.80
CA PRO A 502 32.78 -9.17 -2.88
C PRO A 502 31.49 -9.17 -3.72
N ASN A 503 30.66 -10.20 -3.62
CA ASN A 503 29.36 -10.25 -4.30
C ASN A 503 28.22 -9.61 -3.50
N ILE A 504 28.48 -9.15 -2.26
CA ILE A 504 27.54 -8.34 -1.48
C ILE A 504 27.98 -6.88 -1.60
N ASP A 505 27.13 -6.01 -2.12
CA ASP A 505 27.46 -4.58 -2.27
C ASP A 505 27.02 -3.77 -1.04
N THR A 506 26.03 -4.25 -0.28
CA THR A 506 25.37 -3.46 0.77
C THR A 506 24.91 -4.36 1.92
N VAL A 507 25.09 -3.88 3.16
CA VAL A 507 24.52 -4.49 4.36
C VAL A 507 23.15 -3.87 4.59
N ALA A 508 22.12 -4.70 4.70
CA ALA A 508 20.76 -4.27 5.03
C ALA A 508 20.32 -4.89 6.37
N ILE A 509 19.59 -4.13 7.17
CA ILE A 509 19.11 -4.55 8.49
C ILE A 509 17.62 -4.22 8.60
N ASP A 510 16.78 -5.24 8.79
CA ASP A 510 15.37 -5.05 9.17
C ASP A 510 15.31 -4.56 10.63
N CYS A 511 15.28 -3.23 10.80
CA CYS A 511 15.63 -2.53 12.04
C CYS A 511 14.41 -2.27 12.95
N TYR A 512 14.05 -3.25 13.79
CA TYR A 512 12.97 -3.13 14.77
C TYR A 512 13.47 -2.83 16.19
N PHE A 513 14.33 -1.82 16.33
CA PHE A 513 14.90 -1.47 17.64
C PHE A 513 13.89 -0.77 18.57
N PRO A 514 13.94 -1.07 19.89
CA PRO A 514 13.18 -0.32 20.87
C PRO A 514 13.76 1.10 21.01
N LEU A 515 12.89 2.09 20.77
CA LEU A 515 13.23 3.53 20.85
C LEU A 515 12.67 4.20 22.09
N THR A 516 11.86 3.51 22.88
CA THR A 516 11.20 4.08 24.05
C THR A 516 11.53 3.26 25.28
N PRO A 517 11.79 3.90 26.44
CA PRO A 517 11.92 3.19 27.69
C PRO A 517 10.57 2.59 28.11
N ASP A 518 10.58 1.66 29.07
CA ASP A 518 9.38 1.09 29.69
C ASP A 518 8.66 2.10 30.57
N LEU A 519 8.05 3.11 29.96
CA LEU A 519 7.29 4.18 30.61
C LEU A 519 5.87 4.27 30.02
N PRO A 520 4.89 4.77 30.79
CA PRO A 520 3.59 5.14 30.25
C PRO A 520 3.71 6.10 29.07
N GLN A 521 2.87 5.93 28.05
CA GLN A 521 2.87 6.78 26.83
C GLN A 521 2.78 8.28 27.13
N SER A 522 2.08 8.68 28.20
CA SER A 522 1.97 10.08 28.63
C SER A 522 3.30 10.70 29.06
N LEU A 523 4.31 9.87 29.34
CA LEU A 523 5.66 10.29 29.69
C LEU A 523 6.64 10.16 28.53
N ILE A 524 6.22 9.64 27.37
CA ILE A 524 7.07 9.51 26.18
C ILE A 524 6.93 10.78 25.35
N ASP A 525 7.95 11.63 25.41
CA ASP A 525 8.08 12.85 24.62
C ASP A 525 9.05 12.64 23.45
N TYR A 526 9.18 13.66 22.60
CA TYR A 526 10.10 13.66 21.47
C TYR A 526 11.54 13.32 21.88
N GLU A 527 12.01 13.91 22.99
CA GLU A 527 13.39 13.74 23.45
C GLU A 527 13.67 12.29 23.84
N LYS A 528 12.74 11.62 24.53
CA LYS A 528 12.90 10.20 24.90
C LYS A 528 12.96 9.28 23.67
N VAL A 529 12.15 9.56 22.64
CA VAL A 529 12.21 8.80 21.38
C VAL A 529 13.53 9.03 20.67
N TYR A 530 14.00 10.29 20.62
CA TYR A 530 15.27 10.66 20.01
C TYR A 530 16.46 10.00 20.72
N ASP A 531 16.50 10.10 22.05
CA ASP A 531 17.52 9.52 22.91
C ASP A 531 17.57 7.99 22.82
N GLY A 532 16.41 7.34 22.73
CA GLY A 532 16.30 5.88 22.70
C GLY A 532 16.95 5.22 21.48
N TRP A 533 17.33 5.98 20.44
CA TRP A 533 18.21 5.48 19.38
C TRP A 533 19.60 5.10 19.91
N SER A 534 20.10 5.82 20.92
CA SER A 534 21.47 5.71 21.43
C SER A 534 21.57 5.42 22.94
N LYS A 535 20.47 4.99 23.56
CA LYS A 535 20.35 4.66 24.99
C LYS A 535 19.39 3.48 25.18
N ASP A 536 19.26 2.97 26.41
CA ASP A 536 18.29 1.96 26.85
C ASP A 536 18.47 0.56 26.22
N GLU A 537 17.37 -0.20 26.07
CA GLU A 537 17.38 -1.61 25.68
C GLU A 537 18.13 -1.83 24.36
N GLY A 538 19.06 -2.77 24.37
CA GLY A 538 19.97 -3.08 23.26
C GLY A 538 21.19 -2.18 23.16
N TRP A 539 21.22 -1.05 23.87
CA TRP A 539 22.39 -0.17 23.97
C TRP A 539 23.08 -0.28 25.33
N ASP A 540 22.34 0.01 26.41
CA ASP A 540 22.83 0.01 27.79
C ASP A 540 22.61 -1.34 28.46
N TYR A 541 21.47 -1.98 28.18
CA TYR A 541 21.04 -3.20 28.85
C TYR A 541 20.21 -4.13 27.97
N TYR A 542 19.99 -5.35 28.44
CA TYR A 542 19.04 -6.32 27.89
C TYR A 542 18.27 -7.04 29.00
N TYR A 543 17.20 -7.73 28.63
CA TYR A 543 16.45 -8.60 29.53
C TYR A 543 16.91 -10.05 29.36
N LEU A 544 17.19 -10.75 30.47
CA LEU A 544 17.45 -12.19 30.46
C LEU A 544 16.23 -12.99 29.98
N ASP A 545 15.02 -12.52 30.33
CA ASP A 545 13.77 -12.97 29.76
C ASP A 545 13.10 -11.78 29.06
N ALA A 546 13.27 -11.69 27.74
CA ALA A 546 12.71 -10.63 26.93
C ALA A 546 11.18 -10.70 26.83
N ALA A 547 10.56 -11.88 26.98
CA ALA A 547 9.11 -12.05 26.88
C ALA A 547 8.40 -11.54 28.14
N GLN A 548 8.94 -11.86 29.32
CA GLN A 548 8.41 -11.36 30.60
C GLN A 548 9.03 -10.02 31.01
N ARG A 549 10.02 -9.52 30.27
CA ARG A 549 10.80 -8.32 30.57
C ARG A 549 11.42 -8.35 31.97
N THR A 550 12.02 -9.49 32.35
CA THR A 550 12.67 -9.66 33.67
C THR A 550 14.18 -9.89 33.55
N GLY A 551 14.90 -9.70 34.65
CA GLY A 551 16.35 -9.89 34.69
C GLY A 551 17.14 -8.85 33.89
N LYS A 552 16.79 -7.56 34.05
CA LYS A 552 17.50 -6.44 33.40
C LYS A 552 18.99 -6.49 33.75
N THR A 553 19.83 -6.63 32.72
CA THR A 553 21.29 -6.79 32.85
C THR A 553 21.98 -5.78 31.95
N ASN A 554 22.94 -5.03 32.50
CA ASN A 554 23.72 -4.06 31.73
C ASN A 554 24.76 -4.78 30.87
N TYR A 555 25.04 -4.24 29.69
CA TYR A 555 26.17 -4.69 28.90
C TYR A 555 27.49 -4.34 29.59
N GLY A 556 28.42 -5.30 29.64
CA GLY A 556 29.78 -5.06 30.14
C GLY A 556 30.71 -4.41 29.11
N SER A 557 30.33 -4.39 27.83
CA SER A 557 31.10 -3.80 26.72
C SER A 557 30.16 -3.39 25.58
N PRO A 558 30.43 -2.28 24.87
CA PRO A 558 29.72 -1.90 23.64
C PRO A 558 29.70 -2.98 22.55
N THR A 559 30.66 -3.92 22.58
CA THR A 559 30.75 -5.04 21.63
C THR A 559 29.49 -5.90 21.60
N TYR A 560 28.79 -6.02 22.75
CA TYR A 560 27.59 -6.85 22.87
C TYR A 560 26.28 -6.05 22.75
N ALA A 561 26.37 -4.73 22.69
CA ALA A 561 25.22 -3.84 22.56
C ALA A 561 24.71 -3.87 21.11
N TRP A 562 23.74 -4.76 20.83
CA TRP A 562 23.23 -4.99 19.47
C TRP A 562 22.48 -3.80 18.85
N LYS A 563 22.14 -2.76 19.61
CA LYS A 563 21.61 -1.50 19.05
C LYS A 563 22.73 -0.54 18.64
N ASN A 564 23.95 -0.75 19.15
CA ASN A 564 25.10 0.10 18.86
C ASN A 564 25.73 -0.23 17.50
N ILE A 565 24.95 -0.01 16.43
CA ILE A 565 25.38 -0.23 15.04
C ILE A 565 26.65 0.55 14.74
N ARG A 566 26.79 1.77 15.27
CA ARG A 566 28.00 2.59 15.06
C ARG A 566 29.24 1.90 15.62
N HIS A 567 29.15 1.31 16.80
CA HIS A 567 30.27 0.55 17.36
C HIS A 567 30.54 -0.69 16.51
N TRP A 568 29.53 -1.49 16.21
CA TRP A 568 29.67 -2.66 15.34
C TRP A 568 30.35 -2.31 14.01
N TRP A 569 29.80 -1.34 13.28
CA TRP A 569 30.27 -0.94 11.95
C TRP A 569 31.75 -0.49 11.93
N ASN A 570 32.20 0.23 12.96
CA ASN A 570 33.53 0.83 13.00
C ASN A 570 34.57 -0.02 13.76
N SER A 571 34.19 -1.16 14.33
CA SER A 571 35.09 -1.97 15.16
C SER A 571 35.70 -3.13 14.40
N THR A 572 36.87 -3.59 14.86
CA THR A 572 37.39 -4.90 14.48
C THR A 572 36.55 -5.99 15.13
N HIS A 573 36.10 -6.95 14.34
CA HIS A 573 35.36 -8.10 14.84
C HIS A 573 36.32 -9.25 15.17
N THR A 574 36.15 -9.85 16.35
CA THR A 574 36.98 -10.98 16.82
C THR A 574 36.07 -12.05 17.39
N ASN A 575 36.18 -13.27 16.87
CA ASN A 575 35.39 -14.40 17.32
C ASN A 575 35.84 -14.90 18.71
N PRO A 576 35.02 -15.71 19.41
CA PRO A 576 35.35 -16.22 20.75
C PRO A 576 36.62 -17.08 20.82
N ASN A 577 37.07 -17.62 19.68
CA ASN A 577 38.35 -18.33 19.57
C ASN A 577 39.56 -17.39 19.38
N ALA A 578 39.39 -16.10 19.63
CA ALA A 578 40.39 -15.03 19.45
C ALA A 578 40.87 -14.83 17.99
N THR A 579 40.15 -15.37 17.00
CA THR A 579 40.44 -15.15 15.58
C THR A 579 39.69 -13.91 15.09
N ALA A 580 40.43 -12.94 14.53
CA ALA A 580 39.83 -11.81 13.82
C ALA A 580 39.03 -12.29 12.60
N THR A 581 37.88 -11.66 12.35
CA THR A 581 37.03 -12.04 11.21
C THR A 581 37.49 -11.35 9.92
N ALA A 582 36.83 -11.66 8.81
CA ALA A 582 37.07 -10.98 7.54
C ALA A 582 36.45 -9.57 7.47
N TRP A 583 35.73 -9.14 8.52
CA TRP A 583 35.02 -7.86 8.52
C TRP A 583 35.98 -6.68 8.33
N PHE A 584 35.56 -5.81 7.42
CA PHE A 584 36.10 -4.47 7.27
C PHE A 584 34.93 -3.52 6.99
N GLN A 585 35.07 -2.28 7.45
CA GLN A 585 34.10 -1.24 7.18
C GLN A 585 33.94 -1.06 5.66
N LYS A 586 32.73 -1.26 5.13
CA LYS A 586 32.46 -0.98 3.72
C LYS A 586 32.40 0.52 3.46
N GLU A 587 32.85 0.91 2.27
CA GLU A 587 32.65 2.27 1.74
C GLU A 587 31.19 2.54 1.35
N THR A 588 30.38 1.48 1.20
CA THR A 588 28.96 1.57 0.84
C THR A 588 28.07 1.83 2.06
N CYS A 589 26.85 2.33 1.79
CA CYS A 589 25.88 2.71 2.81
C CYS A 589 25.31 1.48 3.56
N LEU A 590 24.94 1.68 4.83
CA LEU A 590 24.00 0.82 5.56
C LEU A 590 22.57 1.15 5.11
N VAL A 591 21.77 0.12 4.87
CA VAL A 591 20.33 0.28 4.58
C VAL A 591 19.53 -0.26 5.76
N PHE A 592 18.54 0.52 6.19
CA PHE A 592 17.62 0.19 7.29
C PHE A 592 16.22 -0.07 6.80
#